data_AF-A0A6J4N1H6-F1
#
_entry.id   AF-A0A6J4N1H6-F1
#
_cell.length_a   1.000
_cell.length_b   1.000
_cell.length_c   1.000
_cell.angle_alpha   90.00
_cell.angle_beta   90.00
_cell.angle_gamma   90.00
#
_symmetry.space_group_name_H-M   'P 1'
#
loop_
_entity.id
_entity.type
_entity.pdbx_description
1 polymer ?
#
loop_
_entity_poly.entity_id
_entity_poly.type
_entity_poly.pdbx_seq_one_letter_code
_entity_poly.pdbx_strand_id
1 'polypeptide(L)' 'MATAILDLEISKLPPEITVEERYSKALILIRLHGKPIGQALLPVVGGRMGGDELREASTDECCW' A
#
# COMPACT_ATOMS: atom_id res chain seq x y z
N MET A 1 -9.12 -9.67 13.37
CA MET A 1 -8.14 -8.59 13.17
C MET A 1 -8.61 -7.74 12.01
N ALA A 2 -8.63 -6.41 12.17
CA ALA A 2 -9.10 -5.53 11.12
C ALA A 2 -8.01 -5.32 10.06
N THR A 3 -8.41 -5.19 8.80
CA THR A 3 -7.52 -4.85 7.68
C THR A 3 -7.88 -3.44 7.20
N ALA A 4 -6.89 -2.56 7.09
CA ALA A 4 -7.07 -1.26 6.46
C ALA A 4 -7.13 -1.44 4.94
N ILE A 5 -7.98 -0.70 4.23
CA ILE A 5 -7.99 -0.66 2.77
C ILE A 5 -7.51 0.72 2.35
N LEU A 6 -6.44 0.77 1.57
CA LEU A 6 -5.83 1.99 1.07
C LEU A 6 -5.94 2.02 -0.46
N ASP A 7 -6.28 3.17 -1.02
CA ASP A 7 -6.32 3.39 -2.47
C ASP A 7 -5.25 4.42 -2.83
N LEU A 8 -4.22 3.99 -3.58
CA LEU A 8 -3.03 4.79 -3.83
C LEU A 8 -2.75 4.90 -5.33
N GLU A 9 -2.36 6.11 -5.75
CA GLU A 9 -1.86 6.38 -7.09
C GLU A 9 -0.34 6.26 -7.08
N ILE A 10 0.22 5.33 -7.85
CA ILE A 10 1.66 5.05 -7.88
C ILE A 10 2.46 6.27 -8.35
N SER A 11 1.86 7.11 -9.20
CA SER A 11 2.46 8.38 -9.66
C SER A 11 2.55 9.45 -8.56
N LYS A 12 1.86 9.25 -7.43
CA LYS A 12 1.70 10.22 -6.34
C LYS A 12 1.75 9.54 -4.97
N LEU A 13 2.65 8.57 -4.81
CA LEU A 13 2.82 7.89 -3.53
C LEU A 13 3.33 8.87 -2.46
N PRO A 14 2.66 8.97 -1.30
CA PRO A 14 3.18 9.73 -0.17
C PRO A 14 4.44 9.02 0.39
N PRO A 15 5.38 9.79 0.97
CA PRO A 15 6.60 9.21 1.56
C PRO A 15 6.31 8.35 2.80
N GLU A 16 5.22 8.64 3.52
CA GLU A 16 4.78 7.90 4.70
C GLU A 16 3.26 7.75 4.67
N ILE A 17 2.77 6.57 5.07
CA ILE A 17 1.34 6.31 5.28
C ILE A 17 1.11 5.88 6.71
N THR A 18 0.25 6.63 7.40
CA THR A 18 -0.18 6.32 8.76
C THR A 18 -1.58 5.71 8.73
N VAL A 19 -1.74 4.58 9.40
CA VAL A 19 -3.03 3.92 9.63
C VAL A 19 -3.20 3.69 11.13
N GLU A 20 -4.44 3.53 11.59
CA GLU A 20 -4.67 3.28 13.02
C GLU A 20 -4.01 1.96 13.48
N GLU A 21 -3.42 1.95 14.67
CA GLU A 21 -2.71 0.79 15.23
C GLU A 21 -3.58 -0.45 15.42
N ARG A 22 -4.92 -0.31 15.37
CA ARG A 22 -5.87 -1.44 15.40
C ARG A 22 -5.78 -2.34 14.16
N TYR A 23 -5.19 -1.82 13.08
CA TYR A 23 -5.00 -2.56 11.84
C TYR A 23 -3.66 -3.27 11.87
N SER A 24 -3.69 -4.59 11.65
CA SER A 24 -2.45 -5.39 11.58
C SER A 24 -2.00 -5.65 10.15
N LYS A 25 -2.86 -5.37 9.18
CA LYS A 25 -2.61 -5.52 7.75
C LYS A 25 -3.27 -4.37 6.99
N ALA A 26 -2.70 -4.04 5.85
CA ALA A 26 -3.28 -3.11 4.89
C ALA A 26 -3.36 -3.78 3.51
N LEU A 27 -4.54 -3.76 2.93
CA LEU A 27 -4.75 -4.05 1.52
C LEU A 27 -4.63 -2.74 0.75
N ILE A 28 -3.71 -2.70 -0.20
CA ILE A 28 -3.35 -1.50 -0.94
C ILE A 28 -3.77 -1.71 -2.38
N LEU A 29 -4.72 -0.90 -2.83
CA LEU A 29 -5.18 -0.87 -4.21
C LEU A 29 -4.32 0.14 -4.96
N ILE A 30 -3.63 -0.34 -5.99
CA ILE A 30 -2.67 0.47 -6.73
C ILE A 30 -3.31 0.93 -8.04
N ARG A 31 -3.27 2.24 -8.29
CA ARG A 31 -3.71 2.86 -9.54
C ARG A 31 -2.56 3.54 -10.26
N LEU A 32 -2.63 3.51 -11.58
CA LEU A 32 -1.78 4.30 -12.47
C LEU A 32 -2.67 5.14 -13.39
N HIS A 33 -2.56 6.46 -13.29
CA HIS A 33 -3.40 7.40 -14.03
C HIS A 33 -4.90 7.10 -13.87
N GLY A 34 -5.31 6.76 -12.65
CA GLY A 34 -6.70 6.40 -12.33
C GLY A 34 -7.17 5.02 -12.81
N LYS A 35 -6.32 4.24 -13.48
CA LYS A 35 -6.62 2.84 -13.84
C LYS A 35 -6.11 1.91 -12.72
N PRO A 36 -6.93 0.98 -12.22
CA PRO A 36 -6.44 -0.04 -11.28
C PRO A 36 -5.44 -0.95 -11.99
N ILE A 37 -4.25 -1.10 -11.41
CA ILE A 37 -3.17 -1.91 -11.98
C ILE A 37 -2.78 -3.11 -11.12
N GLY A 38 -3.13 -3.11 -9.82
CA GLY A 38 -2.78 -4.21 -8.93
C GLY A 38 -3.25 -3.98 -7.49
N GLN A 39 -2.96 -4.97 -6.63
CA GLN A 39 -3.22 -4.86 -5.20
C GLN A 39 -2.17 -5.60 -4.38
N ALA A 40 -1.63 -4.94 -3.36
CA ALA A 40 -0.64 -5.52 -2.45
C ALA A 40 -1.23 -5.67 -1.04
N LEU A 41 -0.94 -6.77 -0.35
CA LEU A 41 -1.28 -6.96 1.06
C LEU A 41 -0.02 -6.85 1.91
N LEU A 42 0.10 -5.78 2.68
CA LEU A 42 1.27 -5.50 3.51
C LEU A 42 0.96 -5.57 5.01
N PRO A 43 1.90 -6.01 5.85
CA PRO A 43 1.77 -5.89 7.30
C PRO A 43 1.88 -4.41 7.71
N VAL A 44 1.13 -4.03 8.75
CA VAL A 44 1.23 -2.70 9.36
C VAL A 44 2.08 -2.82 10.62
N VAL A 45 3.18 -2.08 10.70
CA VAL A 45 4.07 -2.08 11.87
C VAL A 45 3.95 -0.75 12.61
N GLY A 46 3.41 -0.79 13.83
CA GLY A 46 3.27 0.40 14.67
C GLY A 46 2.42 1.52 14.03
N GLY A 47 1.37 1.14 13.29
CA GLY A 47 0.48 2.08 12.61
C GLY A 47 1.09 2.80 11.40
N ARG A 48 2.26 2.36 10.92
CA ARG A 48 2.97 3.02 9.81
C ARG A 48 3.37 2.03 8.73
N MET A 49 3.41 2.53 7.50
CA MET A 49 3.95 1.87 6.32
C MET A 49 4.81 2.86 5.54
N GLY A 50 6.05 2.48 5.22
CA GLY A 50 6.96 3.32 4.46
C GLY A 50 6.58 3.37 2.98
N GLY A 51 6.70 4.55 2.36
CA GLY A 51 6.49 4.70 0.92
C GLY A 51 7.44 3.84 0.08
N ASP A 52 8.65 3.56 0.58
CA ASP A 52 9.63 2.69 -0.07
C ASP A 52 9.21 1.21 -0.07
N GLU A 53 8.70 0.69 1.05
CA GLU A 53 8.18 -0.70 1.14
C GLU A 53 6.98 -0.90 0.18
N LEU A 54 6.16 0.13 0.06
CA LEU A 54 5.06 0.22 -0.89
C LEU A 54 5.53 0.21 -2.35
N ARG A 55 6.59 0.96 -2.64
CA ARG A 55 7.20 1.05 -3.97
C ARG A 55 7.84 -0.28 -4.37
N GLU A 56 8.50 -0.93 -3.42
CA GLU A 56 9.10 -2.25 -3.59
C GLU A 56 8.02 -3.31 -3.85
N ALA A 57 6.97 -3.35 -3.03
CA ALA A 57 5.82 -4.25 -3.25
C ALA A 57 5.14 -4.05 -4.60
N SER A 58 5.02 -2.79 -5.05
CA SER A 58 4.46 -2.46 -6.37
C SER A 58 5.39 -2.86 -7.53
N THR A 59 6.69 -2.95 -7.28
CA THR A 59 7.70 -3.30 -8.30
C THR A 59 7.84 -4.83 -8.43
N ASP A 60 7.69 -5.57 -7.34
CA ASP A 60 7.72 -7.04 -7.34
C ASP A 60 6.51 -7.65 -8.06
N GLU A 61 5.32 -7.04 -7.94
CA GLU A 61 4.13 -7.48 -8.70
C GLU A 61 4.20 -7.19 -10.21
N CYS A 62 5.13 -6.34 -10.67
CA CYS A 62 5.35 -6.09 -12.10
C CYS A 62 6.11 -7.21 -12.83
N CYS A 63 6.49 -8.30 -12.15
CA CYS A 63 7.10 -9.49 -12.77
C CYS A 63 6.09 -10.60 -13.17
N TRP A 64 4.83 -10.24 -13.48
CA TRP A 64 3.89 -11.14 -14.16
C TRP A 64 3.71 -10.77 -15.64
#